data_AF-A0A5J6SWC9-F1
#
_entry.id   AF-A0A5J6SWC9-F1
#
_cell.length_a   1.000
_cell.length_b   1.000
_cell.length_c   1.000
_cell.angle_alpha   90.00
_cell.angle_beta   90.00
_cell.angle_gamma   90.00
#
_symmetry.space_group_name_H-M   'P 1'
#
loop_
_entity.id
_entity.type
_entity.pdbx_description
1 polymer ?
#
loop_
_entity_poly.entity_id
_entity_poly.type
_entity_poly.pdbx_seq_one_letter_code
_entity_poly.pdbx_strand_id
1 'polypeptide(L)'
;MGTLTLKEQVLLAYYTYNFLEEKAASMQELENTLKNALQNEYTKTLEDLKREGLVNNSQDDGKERTTNEGILYMDNTLHINSDATERNKLAYVKDSLLINEMVFSNGTLKEYIHKHVGID
;
A
#
# COMPACT_ATOMS: atom_id res chain seq x y z
N MET A 1 1.53 0.96 -20.08
CA MET A 1 2.32 1.27 -18.87
C MET A 1 1.70 2.43 -18.12
N GLY A 2 1.08 2.15 -16.97
CA GLY A 2 0.72 3.17 -15.99
C GLY A 2 1.89 3.37 -15.03
N THR A 3 2.38 4.61 -14.88
CA THR A 3 3.36 4.94 -13.84
C THR A 3 2.61 5.29 -12.57
N LEU A 4 2.90 4.59 -11.48
CA LEU A 4 2.30 4.87 -10.19
C LEU A 4 2.81 6.21 -9.67
N THR A 5 1.89 7.07 -9.27
CA THR A 5 2.22 8.26 -8.48
C THR A 5 2.80 7.84 -7.13
N LEU A 6 3.54 8.75 -6.48
CA LEU A 6 4.10 8.48 -5.17
C LEU A 6 3.00 8.14 -4.15
N LYS A 7 1.87 8.84 -4.22
CA LYS A 7 0.69 8.61 -3.39
C LYS A 7 0.12 7.20 -3.57
N GLU A 8 -0.02 6.73 -4.81
CA GLU A 8 -0.50 5.38 -5.11
C GLU A 8 0.45 4.31 -4.60
N GLN A 9 1.76 4.53 -4.70
CA GLN A 9 2.77 3.60 -4.16
C GLN A 9 2.70 3.52 -2.64
N VAL A 10 2.48 4.64 -1.95
CA VAL A 10 2.30 4.67 -0.49
C VAL A 10 1.01 3.98 -0.08
N LEU A 11 -0.09 4.26 -0.78
CA LEU A 11 -1.37 3.60 -0.52
C LEU A 11 -1.28 2.09 -0.74
N LEU A 12 -0.58 1.66 -1.79
CA LEU A 12 -0.34 0.25 -2.06
C LEU A 12 0.51 -0.41 -0.97
N ALA A 13 1.52 0.28 -0.42
CA ALA A 13 2.31 -0.22 0.70
C ALA A 13 1.44 -0.43 1.97
N TYR A 14 0.56 0.53 2.29
CA TYR A 14 -0.42 0.36 3.38
C TYR A 14 -1.41 -0.77 3.10
N TYR A 15 -1.82 -0.95 1.84
CA TYR A 15 -2.71 -2.04 1.46
C TYR A 15 -2.04 -3.40 1.61
N THR A 16 -0.79 -3.55 1.16
CA THR A 16 0.01 -4.76 1.38
C THR A 16 0.13 -5.05 2.87
N TYR A 17 0.43 -4.04 3.70
CA TYR A 17 0.50 -4.16 5.15
C TYR A 17 -0.80 -4.67 5.78
N ASN A 18 -1.97 -4.24 5.30
CA ASN A 18 -3.27 -4.68 5.84
C ASN A 18 -3.47 -6.21 5.81
N PHE A 19 -2.76 -6.94 4.94
CA PHE A 19 -2.86 -8.40 4.82
C PHE A 19 -1.66 -9.14 5.39
N LEU A 20 -0.67 -8.43 5.91
CA LEU A 20 0.38 -9.04 6.70
C LEU A 20 -0.18 -9.44 8.06
N GLU A 21 0.33 -10.54 8.63
CA GLU A 21 0.01 -10.89 10.01
C GLU A 21 0.30 -9.69 10.93
N GLU A 22 -0.59 -9.45 11.90
CA GLU A 22 -0.52 -8.33 12.87
C GLU A 22 0.68 -8.48 13.83
N LYS A 23 1.89 -8.34 13.29
CA LYS A 23 3.15 -8.34 14.03
C LYS A 23 3.58 -6.89 14.17
N ALA A 24 4.01 -6.50 15.37
CA ALA A 24 4.58 -5.17 15.62
C ALA A 24 5.76 -4.86 14.66
N ALA A 25 6.52 -5.89 14.29
CA ALA A 25 7.61 -5.79 13.32
C ALA A 25 7.14 -5.35 11.93
N SER A 26 5.98 -5.80 11.45
CA SER A 26 5.44 -5.45 10.12
C SER A 26 5.14 -3.96 10.02
N MET A 27 4.62 -3.35 11.10
CA MET A 27 4.35 -1.91 11.15
C MET A 27 5.65 -1.10 11.16
N GLN A 28 6.64 -1.53 11.95
CA GLN A 28 7.94 -0.86 11.97
C GLN A 28 8.64 -0.94 10.62
N GLU A 29 8.53 -2.08 9.92
CA GLU A 29 9.07 -2.24 8.57
C GLU A 29 8.41 -1.27 7.59
N LEU A 30 7.08 -1.17 7.61
CA LEU A 30 6.34 -0.20 6.78
C LEU A 30 6.77 1.24 7.10
N GLU A 31 6.77 1.63 8.38
CA GLU A 31 7.11 3.00 8.79
C GLU A 31 8.52 3.39 8.36
N ASN A 32 9.49 2.49 8.54
CA ASN A 32 10.87 2.71 8.09
C ASN A 32 10.96 2.82 6.56
N THR A 33 10.21 1.98 5.83
CA THR A 33 10.14 2.02 4.37
C THR A 33 9.60 3.37 3.90
N LEU A 34 8.49 3.83 4.47
CA LEU A 34 7.85 5.08 4.12
C LEU A 34 8.73 6.29 4.47
N LYS A 35 9.37 6.31 5.64
CA LYS A 35 10.30 7.38 6.03
C LYS A 35 11.50 7.47 5.10
N ASN A 36 12.05 6.33 4.68
CA ASN A 36 13.16 6.30 3.74
C ASN A 36 12.72 6.75 2.34
N ALA A 37 11.58 6.26 1.86
CA ALA A 37 11.05 6.56 0.55
C ALA A 37 10.62 8.03 0.39
N LEU A 38 9.95 8.60 1.40
CA LEU A 38 9.34 9.93 1.35
C LEU A 38 10.22 11.01 1.97
N GLN A 39 11.14 10.64 2.88
CA GLN A 39 12.00 11.58 3.60
C GLN A 39 11.19 12.75 4.18
N ASN A 40 11.45 13.98 3.70
CA ASN A 40 10.80 15.20 4.16
C ASN A 40 9.31 15.28 3.78
N GLU A 41 8.87 14.53 2.76
CA GLU A 41 7.46 14.49 2.33
C GLU A 41 6.63 13.46 3.12
N TYR A 42 7.23 12.70 4.05
CA TYR A 42 6.55 11.65 4.80
C TYR A 42 5.29 12.15 5.50
N THR A 43 5.44 13.17 6.36
CA THR A 43 4.34 13.73 7.15
C THR A 43 3.24 14.27 6.25
N LYS A 44 3.60 15.07 5.26
CA LYS A 44 2.66 15.71 4.33
C LYS A 44 1.87 14.67 3.52
N THR A 45 2.55 13.67 2.96
CA THR A 45 1.90 12.61 2.17
C THR A 45 0.93 11.81 3.03
N LEU A 46 1.32 11.50 4.27
CA LEU A 46 0.47 10.79 5.21
C LEU A 46 -0.75 11.62 5.64
N GLU A 47 -0.57 12.91 5.89
CA GLU A 47 -1.67 13.84 6.19
C GLU A 47 -2.63 13.99 5.01
N ASP A 48 -2.13 14.04 3.78
CA ASP A 48 -2.96 14.07 2.57
C ASP A 48 -3.80 12.80 2.44
N LEU A 49 -3.20 11.62 2.61
CA LEU A 49 -3.91 10.34 2.59
C LEU A 49 -4.99 10.25 3.68
N LYS A 50 -4.70 10.78 4.88
CA LYS A 50 -5.68 10.84 5.99
C LYS A 50 -6.81 11.82 5.71
N ARG A 51 -6.49 13.00 5.17
CA ARG A 51 -7.47 14.04 4.83
C ARG A 51 -8.43 13.57 3.75
N GLU A 52 -7.93 12.79 2.79
CA GLU A 52 -8.74 12.16 1.75
C GLU A 52 -9.49 10.90 2.23
N GLY A 53 -9.28 10.48 3.48
CA GLY A 53 -9.94 9.32 4.07
C GLY A 53 -9.42 7.98 3.53
N LEU A 54 -8.30 7.94 2.82
CA LEU A 54 -7.73 6.73 2.22
C LEU A 54 -6.97 5.87 3.23
N VAL A 55 -6.37 6.51 4.24
CA VAL A 55 -5.70 5.86 5.38
C VAL A 55 -6.29 6.41 6.66
N ASN A 56 -6.55 5.56 7.65
CA ASN A 56 -7.00 5.99 8.98
C ASN A 56 -6.46 5.06 10.07
N ASN A 57 -6.51 5.52 11.32
CA ASN A 57 -6.24 4.69 12.47
C ASN A 57 -7.34 3.64 12.64
N SER A 58 -6.96 2.37 12.65
CA SER A 58 -7.84 1.24 12.95
C SER A 58 -8.39 1.38 14.36
N GLN A 59 -9.68 1.11 14.54
CA GLN A 59 -10.33 1.18 15.85
C GLN A 59 -9.89 0.04 16.78
N ASP A 60 -9.40 -1.08 16.23
CA ASP A 60 -8.98 -2.26 16.99
C ASP A 60 -7.64 -2.08 17.71
N ASP A 61 -6.66 -1.47 17.05
CA ASP A 61 -5.28 -1.40 17.55
C ASP A 61 -4.63 0.00 17.43
N GLY A 62 -5.37 0.99 16.94
CA GLY A 62 -4.89 2.35 16.75
C GLY A 62 -3.87 2.51 15.62
N LYS A 63 -3.56 1.47 14.84
CA LYS A 63 -2.55 1.53 13.78
C LYS A 63 -3.12 2.06 12.48
N GLU A 64 -2.29 2.72 11.69
CA GLU A 64 -2.67 3.27 10.40
C GLU A 64 -2.89 2.15 9.39
N ARG A 65 -4.09 2.12 8.80
CA ARG A 65 -4.50 1.12 7.81
C ARG A 65 -5.21 1.79 6.65
N THR A 66 -5.16 1.13 5.50
CA THR A 66 -6.00 1.53 4.36
C THR A 66 -7.47 1.35 4.72
N THR A 67 -8.28 2.37 4.45
CA THR A 67 -9.74 2.34 4.68
C THR A 67 -10.47 1.68 3.50
N ASN A 68 -11.79 1.47 3.63
CA ASN A 68 -12.62 1.02 2.50
C ASN A 68 -12.54 1.99 1.32
N GLU A 69 -12.49 3.31 1.56
CA GLU A 69 -12.32 4.32 0.51
C GLU A 69 -10.95 4.19 -0.18
N GLY A 70 -9.89 3.93 0.60
CA GLY A 70 -8.56 3.65 0.05
C GLY A 70 -8.55 2.41 -0.85
N ILE A 71 -9.25 1.36 -0.44
CA ILE A 71 -9.39 0.13 -1.23
C ILE A 71 -10.16 0.40 -2.52
N LEU A 72 -11.29 1.11 -2.45
CA LEU A 72 -12.06 1.51 -3.64
C LEU A 72 -11.26 2.41 -4.57
N TYR A 73 -10.43 3.30 -4.04
CA TYR A 73 -9.53 4.12 -4.87
C TYR A 73 -8.55 3.24 -5.66
N MET A 74 -7.93 2.24 -5.02
CA MET A 74 -7.02 1.32 -5.70
C MET A 74 -7.74 0.41 -6.70
N ASP A 75 -8.95 -0.03 -6.39
CA ASP A 75 -9.78 -0.81 -7.29
C ASP A 75 -10.06 -0.02 -8.59
N ASN A 76 -10.50 1.24 -8.44
CA ASN A 76 -10.83 2.10 -9.58
C ASN A 76 -9.60 2.58 -10.37
N THR A 77 -8.48 2.83 -9.70
CA THR A 77 -7.31 3.48 -10.32
C THR A 77 -6.26 2.46 -10.78
N LEU A 78 -6.07 1.41 -9.97
CA LEU A 78 -5.02 0.41 -10.16
C LEU A 78 -5.60 -0.94 -10.60
N HIS A 79 -6.92 -1.07 -10.73
CA HIS A 79 -7.58 -2.32 -11.09
C HIS A 79 -7.19 -3.48 -10.15
N ILE A 80 -6.96 -3.17 -8.87
CA ILE A 80 -6.70 -4.16 -7.82
C ILE A 80 -8.05 -4.59 -7.25
N ASN A 81 -8.64 -5.62 -7.85
CA ASN A 81 -10.00 -6.09 -7.55
C ASN A 81 -10.18 -6.46 -6.07
N SER A 82 -11.15 -5.81 -5.41
CA SER A 82 -11.44 -6.02 -3.98
C SER A 82 -12.25 -7.28 -3.65
N ASP A 83 -12.86 -7.92 -4.66
CA ASP A 83 -13.77 -9.09 -4.56
C ASP A 83 -13.09 -10.41 -4.15
N ALA A 84 -11.76 -10.42 -4.07
CA ALA A 84 -11.01 -11.57 -3.60
C ALA A 84 -11.18 -11.80 -2.09
N THR A 85 -11.32 -13.05 -1.66
CA THR A 85 -11.27 -13.40 -0.22
C THR A 85 -9.92 -13.01 0.39
N GLU A 86 -9.89 -12.59 1.66
CA GLU A 86 -8.71 -12.01 2.33
C GLU A 86 -7.40 -12.79 2.14
N ARG A 87 -7.46 -14.13 2.12
CA ARG A 87 -6.28 -15.00 1.90
C ARG A 87 -5.65 -14.87 0.52
N ASN A 88 -6.39 -14.44 -0.49
CA ASN A 88 -5.90 -14.35 -1.87
C ASN A 88 -5.58 -12.91 -2.29
N LYS A 89 -5.87 -11.89 -1.46
CA LYS A 89 -5.75 -10.48 -1.86
C LYS A 89 -4.31 -10.08 -2.26
N LEU A 90 -3.28 -10.57 -1.57
CA LEU A 90 -1.89 -10.31 -1.96
C LEU A 90 -1.52 -10.94 -3.31
N ALA A 91 -2.06 -12.12 -3.64
CA ALA A 91 -1.86 -12.74 -4.95
C ALA A 91 -2.49 -11.89 -6.06
N TYR A 92 -3.67 -11.31 -5.83
CA TYR A 92 -4.29 -10.38 -6.77
C TYR A 92 -3.51 -9.08 -6.94
N VAL A 93 -2.91 -8.55 -5.87
CA VAL A 93 -1.99 -7.40 -6.00
C VAL A 93 -0.83 -7.76 -6.92
N LYS A 94 -0.20 -8.92 -6.69
CA LYS A 94 0.88 -9.41 -7.55
C LYS A 94 0.44 -9.51 -9.00
N ASP A 95 -0.69 -10.16 -9.26
CA ASP A 95 -1.19 -10.34 -10.63
C ASP A 95 -1.52 -8.99 -11.28
N SER A 96 -2.15 -8.06 -10.55
CA SER A 96 -2.45 -6.72 -11.05
C SER A 96 -1.17 -5.93 -11.38
N LEU A 97 -0.15 -5.99 -10.53
CA LEU A 97 1.15 -5.34 -10.77
C LEU A 97 1.82 -5.88 -12.04
N LEU A 98 1.78 -7.19 -12.25
CA LEU A 98 2.39 -7.86 -13.40
C LEU A 98 1.59 -7.62 -14.69
N ILE A 99 0.27 -7.75 -14.65
CA ILE A 99 -0.63 -7.59 -15.82
C ILE A 99 -0.66 -6.14 -16.30
N ASN A 100 -0.73 -5.18 -15.37
CA ASN A 100 -0.83 -3.77 -15.73
C ASN A 100 0.52 -3.11 -16.01
N GLU A 101 1.62 -3.87 -15.93
CA GLU A 101 3.00 -3.41 -16.10
C GLU A 101 3.26 -2.11 -15.32
N MET A 102 2.84 -2.09 -14.05
CA MET A 102 2.91 -0.89 -13.24
C MET A 102 4.35 -0.50 -12.96
N VAL A 103 4.69 0.75 -13.28
CA VAL A 103 6.04 1.27 -13.07
C VAL A 103 6.08 2.05 -11.77
N PHE A 104 6.91 1.60 -10.84
CA PHE A 104 7.21 2.29 -9.59
C PHE A 104 8.26 3.37 -9.83
N SER A 105 8.01 4.58 -9.35
CA SER A 105 9.00 5.66 -9.37
C SER A 105 9.93 5.65 -8.15
N ASN A 106 9.53 5.01 -7.04
CA ASN A 106 10.35 4.88 -5.85
C ASN A 106 10.82 3.42 -5.67
N GLY A 107 12.14 3.21 -5.73
CA GLY A 107 12.74 1.87 -5.60
C GLY A 107 12.47 1.21 -4.24
N THR A 108 12.51 1.99 -3.15
CA THR A 108 12.28 1.47 -1.79
C THR A 108 10.85 0.96 -1.59
N LEU A 109 9.85 1.69 -2.11
CA LEU A 109 8.45 1.23 -2.08
C LEU A 109 8.25 0.00 -2.97
N LYS A 110 8.86 -0.03 -4.15
CA LYS A 110 8.84 -1.17 -5.06
C LYS A 110 9.35 -2.43 -4.35
N GLU A 111 10.54 -2.37 -3.77
CA GLU A 111 11.18 -3.49 -3.09
C GLU A 111 10.32 -4.02 -1.93
N TYR A 112 9.78 -3.11 -1.11
CA TYR A 112 8.88 -3.50 -0.02
C TYR A 112 7.64 -4.24 -0.53
N ILE A 113 6.94 -3.66 -1.51
CA ILE A 113 5.70 -4.25 -2.04
C ILE A 113 6.00 -5.59 -2.71
N HIS A 114 7.00 -5.64 -3.59
CA HIS A 114 7.40 -6.85 -4.31
C HIS A 114 7.73 -8.00 -3.35
N LYS A 115 8.54 -7.73 -2.33
CA LYS A 115 8.88 -8.71 -1.28
C LYS A 115 7.65 -9.32 -0.62
N HIS A 116 6.68 -8.49 -0.25
CA HIS A 116 5.50 -8.93 0.52
C HIS A 116 4.38 -9.52 -0.34
N VAL A 117 4.34 -9.22 -1.64
CA VAL A 117 3.41 -9.86 -2.59
C VAL A 117 4.02 -11.06 -3.31
N GLY A 118 5.30 -11.37 -3.08
CA GLY A 118 6.00 -12.54 -3.63
C GLY A 118 6.42 -12.37 -5.09
N ILE A 119 6.96 -11.20 -5.44
CA ILE A 119 7.64 -10.90 -6.70
C ILE A 119 9.14 -10.76 -6.40
N ASP A 120 9.97 -11.63 -6.99
CA ASP A 120 11.44 -11.55 -6.97
C ASP A 120 11.97 -10.55 -8.03
#